data_AF-A0A5C6X9A9-F1
#
_entry.id   AF-A0A5C6X9A9-F1
#
_cell.length_a   1.000
_cell.length_b   1.000
_cell.length_c   1.000
_cell.angle_alpha   90.00
_cell.angle_beta   90.00
_cell.angle_gamma   90.00
#
_symmetry.space_group_name_H-M   'P 1'
#
loop_
_entity.id
_entity.type
_entity.pdbx_description
1 polymer ?
#
loop_
_entity_poly.entity_id
_entity_poly.type
_entity_poly.pdbx_seq_one_letter_code
_entity_poly.pdbx_strand_id
1 'polypeptide(L)'
;MNVEGTVIENLSRDEKDRVFAHLQSLGYLKTPADRGAMIVMGSPLRYAYDAEAKTLEVALLMPSKIITAPKIAALIEREGRRPQSLLKDDVDELAPADNHVEVTLHNTSGKTLINSEESVSVGVLRVIEDRIESGQEKLAFEARSAKWSVAGAKGSVSYQIDGQTTLTINYFLDGPPFHQCSATIKGANATRYKATVTGTETRCVCESDRGPWLEMTPTVKLEKA
;
A
#
# COMPACT_ATOMS: atom_id res chain seq x y z
N MET A 1 29.68 2.33 8.52
CA MET A 1 28.24 2.03 8.36
C MET A 1 28.08 1.32 7.04
N ASN A 2 27.47 0.15 7.03
CA ASN A 2 27.17 -0.54 5.76
C ASN A 2 26.02 0.21 5.08
N VAL A 3 26.32 0.76 3.91
CA VAL A 3 25.34 1.38 3.01
C VAL A 3 24.57 0.22 2.37
N GLU A 4 23.28 0.09 2.65
CA GLU A 4 22.44 -0.90 1.96
C GLU A 4 22.23 -0.43 0.51
N GLY A 5 22.63 -1.25 -0.44
CA GLY A 5 22.50 -0.96 -1.87
C GLY A 5 21.96 -2.15 -2.64
N THR A 6 21.42 -1.85 -3.82
CA THR A 6 20.96 -2.83 -4.81
C THR A 6 21.54 -2.46 -6.17
N VAL A 7 21.83 -3.48 -6.97
CA VAL A 7 22.26 -3.33 -8.35
C VAL A 7 21.18 -3.94 -9.21
N ILE A 8 20.58 -3.13 -10.07
CA ILE A 8 19.62 -3.58 -11.08
C ILE A 8 20.39 -3.79 -12.38
N GLU A 9 20.42 -5.02 -12.86
CA GLU A 9 21.11 -5.41 -14.08
C GLU A 9 20.18 -5.39 -15.30
N ASN A 10 20.76 -5.29 -16.49
CA ASN A 10 20.07 -5.35 -17.77
C ASN A 10 19.04 -4.23 -18.00
N LEU A 11 19.25 -3.05 -17.40
CA LEU A 11 18.39 -1.88 -17.60
C LEU A 11 18.92 -1.08 -18.81
N SER A 12 18.18 -1.05 -19.92
CA SER A 12 18.51 -0.24 -21.08
C SER A 12 18.37 1.27 -20.80
N ARG A 13 18.94 2.10 -21.69
CA ARG A 13 18.88 3.56 -21.55
C ARG A 13 17.44 4.08 -21.57
N ASP A 14 16.61 3.56 -22.45
CA ASP A 14 15.19 3.95 -22.56
C ASP A 14 14.41 3.54 -21.30
N GLU A 15 14.70 2.36 -20.73
CA GLU A 15 14.11 1.90 -19.48
C GLU A 15 14.52 2.79 -18.31
N LYS A 16 15.80 3.14 -18.22
CA LYS A 16 16.35 4.06 -17.22
C LYS A 16 15.74 5.45 -17.33
N ASP A 17 15.59 5.99 -18.54
CA ASP A 17 14.97 7.30 -18.76
C ASP A 17 13.48 7.30 -18.35
N ARG A 18 12.75 6.21 -18.62
CA ARG A 18 11.37 6.04 -18.12
C ARG A 18 11.31 6.01 -16.59
N VAL A 19 12.17 5.22 -15.95
CA VAL A 19 12.26 5.14 -14.48
C VAL A 19 12.54 6.52 -13.89
N PHE A 20 13.48 7.29 -14.46
CA PHE A 20 13.83 8.61 -13.91
C PHE A 20 12.76 9.66 -14.16
N ALA A 21 12.09 9.63 -15.32
CA ALA A 21 10.93 10.48 -15.58
C ALA A 21 9.79 10.20 -14.59
N HIS A 22 9.56 8.92 -14.25
CA HIS A 22 8.59 8.53 -13.23
C HIS A 22 8.97 9.03 -11.83
N LEU A 23 10.22 8.83 -11.41
CA LEU A 23 10.70 9.34 -10.12
C LEU A 23 10.67 10.88 -10.06
N GLN A 24 10.88 11.56 -11.19
CA GLN A 24 10.76 13.01 -11.29
C GLN A 24 9.30 13.49 -11.16
N SER A 25 8.34 12.80 -11.78
CA SER A 25 6.92 13.17 -11.69
C SER A 25 6.38 13.08 -10.25
N LEU A 26 6.94 12.17 -9.46
CA LEU A 26 6.66 12.03 -8.02
C LEU A 26 7.45 13.01 -7.13
N GLY A 27 8.29 13.87 -7.72
CA GLY A 27 9.09 14.86 -7.00
C GLY A 27 10.31 14.29 -6.26
N TYR A 28 10.63 13.00 -6.44
CA TYR A 28 11.79 12.37 -5.79
C TYR A 28 13.12 12.78 -6.43
N LEU A 29 13.09 13.10 -7.72
CA LEU A 29 14.24 13.52 -8.50
C LEU A 29 13.97 14.88 -9.15
N LYS A 30 14.84 15.87 -8.92
CA LYS A 30 14.68 17.21 -9.53
C LYS A 30 15.19 17.27 -10.96
N THR A 31 16.32 16.62 -11.23
CA THR A 31 17.00 16.67 -12.52
C THR A 31 17.53 15.27 -12.86
N PRO A 32 16.93 14.58 -13.86
CA PRO A 32 17.44 13.31 -14.34
C PRO A 32 18.86 13.46 -14.89
N ALA A 33 19.77 12.64 -14.37
CA ALA A 33 21.16 12.52 -14.79
C ALA A 33 21.59 11.08 -14.57
N ASP A 34 22.64 10.58 -15.22
CA ASP A 34 23.07 9.17 -15.06
C ASP A 34 23.66 8.88 -13.67
N ARG A 35 23.92 9.90 -12.86
CA ARG A 35 24.25 9.75 -11.44
C ARG A 35 23.70 10.91 -10.65
N GLY A 36 23.35 10.67 -9.40
CA GLY A 36 22.83 11.72 -8.54
C GLY A 36 22.34 11.23 -7.19
N ALA A 37 21.55 12.08 -6.56
CA ALA A 37 20.84 11.77 -5.33
C ALA A 37 19.35 12.07 -5.50
N MET A 38 18.53 11.32 -4.78
CA MET A 38 17.09 11.53 -4.68
C MET A 38 16.66 11.43 -3.21
N ILE A 39 15.43 11.84 -2.94
CA ILE A 39 14.77 11.60 -1.66
C ILE A 39 13.48 10.86 -1.94
N VAL A 40 13.35 9.65 -1.41
CA VAL A 40 12.12 8.85 -1.52
C VAL A 40 11.54 8.75 -0.12
N MET A 41 10.37 9.35 0.10
CA MET A 41 9.68 9.37 1.40
C MET A 41 10.59 9.81 2.57
N GLY A 42 11.36 10.88 2.37
CA GLY A 42 12.30 11.42 3.37
C GLY A 42 13.60 10.62 3.54
N SER A 43 13.76 9.50 2.84
CA SER A 43 14.99 8.70 2.85
C SER A 43 15.92 9.15 1.71
N PRO A 44 17.12 9.69 2.01
CA PRO A 44 18.06 10.09 0.99
C PRO A 44 18.77 8.88 0.38
N LEU A 45 18.90 8.86 -0.94
CA LEU A 45 19.55 7.78 -1.68
C LEU A 45 20.46 8.37 -2.75
N ARG A 46 21.52 7.63 -3.09
CA ARG A 46 22.35 7.88 -4.26
C ARG A 46 22.04 6.85 -5.33
N TYR A 47 22.21 7.23 -6.59
CA TYR A 47 22.07 6.31 -7.71
C TYR A 47 23.14 6.59 -8.78
N ALA A 48 23.51 5.56 -9.52
CA ALA A 48 24.46 5.63 -10.63
C ALA A 48 24.10 4.58 -11.69
N TYR A 49 23.93 5.03 -12.92
CA TYR A 49 23.69 4.21 -14.09
C TYR A 49 24.97 4.08 -14.92
N ASP A 50 25.38 2.84 -15.17
CA ASP A 50 26.42 2.48 -16.12
C ASP A 50 25.76 2.05 -17.43
N ALA A 51 25.96 2.84 -18.49
CA ALA A 51 25.37 2.59 -19.79
C ALA A 51 26.03 1.42 -20.55
N GLU A 52 27.31 1.13 -20.27
CA GLU A 52 28.05 0.04 -20.90
C GLU A 52 27.66 -1.29 -20.25
N ALA A 53 27.66 -1.34 -18.91
CA ALA A 53 27.24 -2.50 -18.14
C ALA A 53 25.71 -2.68 -18.11
N LYS A 54 24.94 -1.65 -18.48
CA LYS A 54 23.47 -1.60 -18.35
C LYS A 54 23.02 -1.87 -16.92
N THR A 55 23.75 -1.32 -15.96
CA THR A 55 23.46 -1.50 -14.53
C THR A 55 23.06 -0.18 -13.89
N LEU A 56 22.04 -0.22 -13.03
CA LEU A 56 21.65 0.89 -12.17
C LEU A 56 21.93 0.50 -10.72
N GLU A 57 22.91 1.13 -10.11
CA GLU A 57 23.17 1.02 -8.69
C GLU A 57 22.32 2.03 -7.93
N VAL A 58 21.64 1.59 -6.87
CA VAL A 58 20.94 2.47 -5.93
C VAL A 58 21.32 2.11 -4.51
N ALA A 59 21.67 3.13 -3.72
CA ALA A 59 22.16 2.95 -2.37
C ALA A 59 21.49 3.94 -1.40
N LEU A 60 20.94 3.41 -0.32
CA LEU A 60 20.36 4.19 0.77
C LEU A 60 21.47 4.86 1.57
N LEU A 61 21.44 6.19 1.66
CA LEU A 61 22.45 6.94 2.41
C LEU A 61 22.22 6.87 3.92
N MET A 62 21.02 6.46 4.35
CA MET A 62 20.67 6.21 5.75
C MET A 62 19.76 4.98 5.86
N PRO A 63 19.88 4.17 6.93
CA PRO A 63 18.95 3.08 7.19
C PRO A 63 17.51 3.58 7.31
N SER A 64 16.57 2.91 6.65
CA SER A 64 15.15 3.24 6.71
C SER A 64 14.33 1.98 6.93
N LYS A 65 13.38 2.05 7.87
CA LYS A 65 12.42 0.97 8.12
C LYS A 65 11.29 0.94 7.09
N ILE A 66 11.14 2.01 6.32
CA ILE A 66 10.04 2.22 5.38
C ILE A 66 10.52 1.93 3.95
N ILE A 67 11.68 2.47 3.58
CA ILE A 67 12.29 2.31 2.26
C ILE A 67 13.51 1.41 2.39
N THR A 68 13.50 0.24 1.72
CA THR A 68 14.62 -0.71 1.72
C THR A 68 15.17 -0.87 0.30
N ALA A 69 16.43 -1.29 0.17
CA ALA A 69 17.04 -1.54 -1.14
C ALA A 69 16.22 -2.51 -2.03
N PRO A 70 15.65 -3.61 -1.50
CA PRO A 70 14.75 -4.48 -2.28
C PRO A 70 13.49 -3.79 -2.81
N LYS A 71 12.87 -2.89 -2.03
CA LYS A 71 11.67 -2.16 -2.48
C LYS A 71 11.98 -1.20 -3.62
N ILE A 72 13.15 -0.57 -3.58
CA ILE A 72 13.61 0.32 -4.65
C ILE A 72 13.92 -0.47 -5.92
N ALA A 73 14.58 -1.63 -5.80
CA ALA A 73 14.81 -2.52 -6.93
C ALA A 73 13.51 -2.93 -7.59
N ALA A 74 12.51 -3.36 -6.80
CA ALA A 74 11.20 -3.75 -7.31
C ALA A 74 10.49 -2.62 -8.08
N LEU A 75 10.54 -1.38 -7.58
CA LEU A 75 9.99 -0.22 -8.31
C LEU A 75 10.68 -0.01 -9.66
N ILE A 76 12.02 -0.04 -9.66
CA ILE A 76 12.81 0.24 -10.85
C ILE A 76 12.61 -0.86 -11.90
N GLU A 77 12.64 -2.13 -11.49
CA GLU A 77 12.36 -3.26 -12.37
C GLU A 77 10.94 -3.17 -12.97
N ARG A 78 9.96 -2.78 -12.15
CA ARG A 78 8.57 -2.57 -12.59
C ARG A 78 8.44 -1.46 -13.62
N GLU A 79 8.97 -0.26 -13.34
CA GLU A 79 8.88 0.86 -14.26
C GLU A 79 9.74 0.67 -15.52
N GLY A 80 10.90 0.01 -15.40
CA GLY A 80 11.73 -0.35 -16.55
C GLY A 80 10.94 -1.24 -17.52
N ARG A 81 10.31 -2.29 -17.01
CA ARG A 81 9.61 -3.30 -17.81
C ARG A 81 8.14 -2.99 -18.10
N ARG A 82 7.67 -1.78 -17.75
CA ARG A 82 6.25 -1.42 -17.84
C ARG A 82 5.73 -1.48 -19.29
N PRO A 83 4.68 -2.29 -19.58
CA PRO A 83 4.03 -2.31 -20.89
C PRO A 83 3.44 -0.94 -21.25
N GLN A 84 3.61 -0.53 -22.49
CA GLN A 84 3.18 0.80 -22.97
C GLN A 84 1.65 1.02 -22.91
N SER A 85 0.87 -0.07 -22.90
CA SER A 85 -0.59 -0.07 -22.73
C SER A 85 -1.04 0.42 -21.35
N LEU A 86 -0.21 0.24 -20.31
CA LEU A 86 -0.50 0.63 -18.92
C LEU A 86 -0.09 2.08 -18.58
N LEU A 87 0.33 2.86 -19.59
CA LEU A 87 0.66 4.29 -19.44
C LEU A 87 -0.56 5.21 -19.63
N LYS A 88 -1.75 4.66 -19.89
CA LYS A 88 -2.98 5.44 -20.04
C LYS A 88 -3.69 5.61 -18.70
N ASP A 89 -3.97 6.87 -18.36
CA ASP A 89 -4.71 7.28 -17.18
C ASP A 89 -6.22 7.23 -17.48
N ASP A 90 -6.87 6.10 -17.23
CA ASP A 90 -8.33 6.08 -17.16
C ASP A 90 -8.79 6.63 -15.80
N VAL A 91 -9.75 7.54 -15.85
CA VAL A 91 -10.09 8.51 -14.79
C VAL A 91 -11.10 7.95 -13.77
N ASP A 92 -11.73 6.81 -14.05
CA ASP A 92 -12.88 6.28 -13.28
C ASP A 92 -12.59 5.00 -12.47
N GLU A 93 -11.37 4.47 -12.52
CA GLU A 93 -10.90 3.40 -11.64
C GLU A 93 -9.63 3.85 -10.90
N LEU A 94 -9.51 3.49 -9.61
CA LEU A 94 -8.23 3.63 -8.91
C LEU A 94 -7.18 2.80 -9.68
N ALA A 95 -6.26 3.51 -10.34
CA ALA A 95 -5.20 2.95 -11.17
C ALA A 95 -4.43 1.84 -10.44
N PRO A 96 -3.86 0.86 -11.16
CA PRO A 96 -3.18 -0.27 -10.55
C PRO A 96 -2.12 0.16 -9.53
N ALA A 97 -2.24 -0.44 -8.36
CA ALA A 97 -1.49 -0.14 -7.16
C ALA A 97 -0.87 -1.45 -6.66
N ASP A 98 0.42 -1.44 -6.35
CA ASP A 98 1.19 -2.65 -6.00
C ASP A 98 0.74 -3.34 -4.71
N ASN A 99 -0.04 -2.65 -3.89
CA ASN A 99 -0.56 -3.17 -2.62
C ASN A 99 -2.05 -2.86 -2.54
N HIS A 100 -2.86 -3.91 -2.36
CA HIS A 100 -4.31 -3.83 -2.24
C HIS A 100 -4.79 -4.44 -0.93
N VAL A 101 -5.61 -3.71 -0.19
CA VAL A 101 -6.27 -4.18 1.02
C VAL A 101 -7.77 -4.10 0.83
N GLU A 102 -8.46 -5.24 0.94
CA GLU A 102 -9.92 -5.31 0.87
C GLU A 102 -10.45 -5.85 2.19
N VAL A 103 -11.16 -5.01 2.96
CA VAL A 103 -11.63 -5.42 4.29
C VAL A 103 -13.10 -5.78 4.24
N THR A 104 -13.39 -7.05 4.52
CA THR A 104 -14.77 -7.51 4.73
C THR A 104 -15.13 -7.39 6.20
N LEU A 105 -16.32 -6.88 6.50
CA LEU A 105 -16.84 -6.78 7.85
C LEU A 105 -18.08 -7.67 7.99
N HIS A 106 -18.01 -8.60 8.94
CA HIS A 106 -19.11 -9.46 9.35
C HIS A 106 -19.65 -8.97 10.69
N ASN A 107 -20.84 -8.37 10.65
CA ASN A 107 -21.47 -7.78 11.82
C ASN A 107 -22.53 -8.71 12.41
N THR A 108 -22.26 -9.34 13.55
CA THR A 108 -23.25 -10.07 14.37
C THR A 108 -23.43 -9.45 15.76
N SER A 109 -23.12 -8.16 15.90
CA SER A 109 -23.12 -7.45 17.18
C SER A 109 -24.52 -7.16 17.76
N GLY A 110 -25.58 -7.34 16.97
CA GLY A 110 -26.93 -6.89 17.32
C GLY A 110 -27.14 -5.38 17.17
N LYS A 111 -26.17 -4.66 16.60
CA LYS A 111 -26.24 -3.23 16.28
C LYS A 111 -25.94 -2.99 14.81
N THR A 112 -26.44 -1.87 14.28
CA THR A 112 -26.02 -1.38 12.96
C THR A 112 -24.73 -0.60 13.12
N LEU A 113 -23.75 -0.91 12.29
CA LEU A 113 -22.49 -0.16 12.21
C LEU A 113 -22.65 1.01 11.26
N ILE A 114 -22.08 2.15 11.64
CA ILE A 114 -22.11 3.38 10.85
C ILE A 114 -20.68 3.90 10.74
N ASN A 115 -20.18 4.10 9.53
CA ASN A 115 -18.88 4.72 9.31
C ASN A 115 -18.85 6.09 10.02
N SER A 116 -17.76 6.36 10.72
CA SER A 116 -17.63 7.52 11.60
C SER A 116 -16.36 8.31 11.39
N GLU A 117 -15.27 7.65 10.96
CA GLU A 117 -13.98 8.30 10.74
C GLU A 117 -13.12 7.48 9.78
N GLU A 118 -12.34 8.18 8.98
CA GLU A 118 -11.35 7.65 8.07
C GLU A 118 -10.03 8.39 8.28
N SER A 119 -8.92 7.65 8.33
CA SER A 119 -7.59 8.24 8.42
C SER A 119 -6.63 7.49 7.51
N VAL A 120 -6.03 8.21 6.56
CA VAL A 120 -5.06 7.64 5.61
C VAL A 120 -3.69 8.24 5.90
N SER A 121 -2.74 7.37 6.24
CA SER A 121 -1.34 7.76 6.43
C SER A 121 -0.50 7.50 5.18
N VAL A 122 -0.83 6.46 4.40
CA VAL A 122 -0.15 6.09 3.16
C VAL A 122 -1.17 5.51 2.19
N GLY A 123 -1.12 5.95 0.94
CA GLY A 123 -1.95 5.42 -0.13
C GLY A 123 -3.28 6.14 -0.29
N VAL A 124 -4.28 5.43 -0.76
CA VAL A 124 -5.65 5.90 -0.95
C VAL A 124 -6.63 4.92 -0.30
N LEU A 125 -7.77 5.42 0.12
CA LEU A 125 -8.84 4.67 0.77
C LEU A 125 -10.16 4.99 0.08
N ARG A 126 -11.02 3.99 -0.03
CA ARG A 126 -12.42 4.14 -0.40
C ARG A 126 -13.28 3.30 0.52
N VAL A 127 -14.19 3.94 1.24
CA VAL A 127 -15.28 3.25 1.93
C VAL A 127 -16.35 2.87 0.92
N ILE A 128 -16.76 1.60 0.97
CA ILE A 128 -17.76 1.02 0.05
C ILE A 128 -19.10 0.96 0.77
N GLU A 129 -19.10 0.60 2.05
CA GLU A 129 -20.31 0.48 2.87
C GLU A 129 -20.19 1.38 4.10
N ASP A 130 -20.94 2.48 4.07
CA ASP A 130 -21.07 3.41 5.20
C ASP A 130 -21.96 2.87 6.32
N ARG A 131 -22.80 1.87 6.03
CA ARG A 131 -23.77 1.31 6.98
C ARG A 131 -23.88 -0.20 6.80
N ILE A 132 -23.61 -0.96 7.87
CA ILE A 132 -23.64 -2.43 7.85
C ILE A 132 -24.56 -2.93 8.96
N GLU A 133 -25.68 -3.53 8.60
CA GLU A 133 -26.67 -4.02 9.55
C GLU A 133 -26.21 -5.29 10.27
N SER A 134 -26.80 -5.58 11.43
CA SER A 134 -26.53 -6.83 12.14
C SER A 134 -27.05 -8.02 11.33
N GLY A 135 -26.24 -9.07 11.23
CA GLY A 135 -26.48 -10.26 10.40
C GLY A 135 -25.84 -10.18 9.02
N GLN A 136 -25.19 -9.06 8.65
CA GLN A 136 -24.59 -8.90 7.32
C GLN A 136 -23.08 -9.16 7.31
N GLU A 137 -22.60 -9.65 6.17
CA GLU A 137 -21.20 -9.71 5.79
C GLU A 137 -21.03 -8.92 4.49
N LYS A 138 -20.17 -7.90 4.53
CA LYS A 138 -20.03 -6.92 3.45
C LYS A 138 -18.58 -6.50 3.26
N LEU A 139 -18.17 -6.28 2.01
CA LEU A 139 -16.93 -5.57 1.71
C LEU A 139 -17.10 -4.12 2.18
N ALA A 140 -16.42 -3.77 3.26
CA ALA A 140 -16.64 -2.51 3.97
C ALA A 140 -15.86 -1.36 3.33
N PHE A 141 -14.58 -1.60 3.05
CA PHE A 141 -13.71 -0.62 2.41
C PHE A 141 -12.56 -1.30 1.67
N GLU A 142 -11.97 -0.57 0.74
CA GLU A 142 -10.75 -0.93 0.05
C GLU A 142 -9.69 0.17 0.25
N ALA A 143 -8.44 -0.22 0.41
CA ALA A 143 -7.31 0.68 0.46
C ALA A 143 -6.21 0.20 -0.46
N ARG A 144 -5.58 1.14 -1.16
CA ARG A 144 -4.57 0.84 -2.17
C ARG A 144 -3.32 1.67 -1.92
N SER A 145 -2.17 1.20 -2.35
CA SER A 145 -1.03 2.11 -2.48
C SER A 145 -1.40 3.27 -3.40
N ALA A 146 -0.80 4.43 -3.16
CA ALA A 146 -0.98 5.55 -4.06
C ALA A 146 -0.49 5.11 -5.45
N LYS A 147 -1.20 5.53 -6.48
CA LYS A 147 -0.91 5.23 -7.89
C LYS A 147 0.61 5.30 -8.14
N TRP A 148 1.20 4.16 -8.53
CA TRP A 148 2.63 4.00 -8.85
C TRP A 148 3.64 4.29 -7.72
N SER A 149 3.24 4.07 -6.46
CA SER A 149 4.09 4.27 -5.27
C SER A 149 4.80 2.99 -4.83
N VAL A 150 6.08 3.12 -4.43
CA VAL A 150 6.83 2.13 -3.61
C VAL A 150 6.21 1.89 -2.24
N ALA A 151 5.34 2.79 -1.80
CA ALA A 151 4.75 2.75 -0.49
C ALA A 151 3.53 1.83 -0.50
N GLY A 152 3.36 1.10 0.60
CA GLY A 152 2.18 0.33 0.90
C GLY A 152 0.85 1.08 0.98
N ALA A 153 -0.16 0.42 1.52
CA ALA A 153 -1.40 1.03 2.01
C ALA A 153 -1.36 1.08 3.55
N LYS A 154 -1.63 2.25 4.16
CA LYS A 154 -1.69 2.38 5.62
C LYS A 154 -2.74 3.38 6.07
N GLY A 155 -3.57 2.97 7.02
CA GLY A 155 -4.57 3.84 7.60
C GLY A 155 -5.48 3.12 8.59
N SER A 156 -6.62 3.74 8.88
CA SER A 156 -7.67 3.18 9.71
C SER A 156 -9.05 3.65 9.28
N VAL A 157 -10.04 2.79 9.47
CA VAL A 157 -11.47 3.10 9.30
C VAL A 157 -12.20 2.77 10.60
N SER A 158 -13.03 3.70 11.08
CA SER A 158 -13.79 3.54 12.31
C SER A 158 -15.29 3.47 12.04
N TYR A 159 -15.94 2.50 12.67
CA TYR A 159 -17.40 2.32 12.67
C TYR A 159 -17.97 2.50 14.07
N GLN A 160 -18.97 3.36 14.22
CA GLN A 160 -19.75 3.50 15.43
C GLN A 160 -20.66 2.27 15.61
N ILE A 161 -20.60 1.64 16.79
CA ILE A 161 -21.43 0.47 17.16
C ILE A 161 -22.70 0.92 17.89
N ASP A 162 -22.55 1.85 18.83
CA ASP A 162 -23.62 2.51 19.57
C ASP A 162 -23.20 3.95 19.92
N GLY A 163 -24.03 4.75 20.58
CA GLY A 163 -23.70 6.17 20.86
C GLY A 163 -22.42 6.42 21.68
N GLN A 164 -21.76 5.40 22.22
CA GLN A 164 -20.59 5.55 23.09
C GLN A 164 -19.45 4.57 22.77
N THR A 165 -19.58 3.76 21.70
CA THR A 165 -18.65 2.66 21.40
C THR A 165 -18.35 2.59 19.92
N THR A 166 -17.06 2.44 19.60
CA THR A 166 -16.52 2.49 18.24
C THR A 166 -15.59 1.30 18.00
N LEU A 167 -15.70 0.70 16.82
CA LEU A 167 -14.77 -0.27 16.25
C LEU A 167 -13.79 0.49 15.34
N THR A 168 -12.48 0.40 15.59
CA THR A 168 -11.44 0.93 14.71
C THR A 168 -10.68 -0.23 14.07
N ILE A 169 -10.64 -0.25 12.75
CA ILE A 169 -9.89 -1.22 11.95
C ILE A 169 -8.65 -0.52 11.41
N ASN A 170 -7.48 -0.99 11.80
CA ASN A 170 -6.20 -0.49 11.30
C ASN A 170 -5.66 -1.45 10.25
N TYR A 171 -5.19 -0.92 9.13
CA TYR A 171 -4.57 -1.69 8.06
C TYR A 171 -3.18 -1.15 7.73
N PHE A 172 -2.30 -2.08 7.36
CA PHE A 172 -0.96 -1.82 6.88
C PHE A 172 -0.58 -2.93 5.89
N LEU A 173 -0.16 -2.58 4.69
CA LEU A 173 0.34 -3.51 3.69
C LEU A 173 1.44 -2.85 2.89
N ASP A 174 2.69 -3.23 3.12
CA ASP A 174 3.89 -2.59 2.56
C ASP A 174 4.92 -3.63 2.04
N GLY A 175 4.44 -4.86 1.81
CA GLY A 175 5.21 -6.00 1.33
C GLY A 175 4.81 -7.33 2.01
N PRO A 176 5.21 -8.49 1.47
CA PRO A 176 4.80 -9.79 2.02
C PRO A 176 5.17 -10.02 3.49
N PRO A 177 6.33 -9.59 4.02
CA PRO A 177 6.62 -9.72 5.45
C PRO A 177 6.16 -8.52 6.29
N PHE A 178 5.62 -7.47 5.66
CA PHE A 178 5.26 -6.20 6.29
C PHE A 178 3.79 -5.88 6.05
N HIS A 179 2.93 -6.68 6.67
CA HIS A 179 1.49 -6.55 6.59
C HIS A 179 0.86 -6.74 7.97
N GLN A 180 -0.26 -6.06 8.20
CA GLN A 180 -1.05 -6.22 9.40
C GLN A 180 -2.47 -5.68 9.16
N CYS A 181 -3.47 -6.40 9.65
CA CYS A 181 -4.79 -5.85 9.90
C CYS A 181 -5.16 -6.15 11.36
N SER A 182 -5.73 -5.17 12.05
CA SER A 182 -6.18 -5.33 13.43
C SER A 182 -7.45 -4.54 13.68
N ALA A 183 -8.26 -5.01 14.62
CA ALA A 183 -9.50 -4.37 15.02
C ALA A 183 -9.48 -4.13 16.53
N THR A 184 -9.79 -2.91 16.95
CA THR A 184 -9.87 -2.52 18.36
C THR A 184 -11.23 -1.89 18.64
N ILE A 185 -11.82 -2.24 19.77
CA ILE A 185 -13.08 -1.65 20.22
C ILE A 185 -12.78 -0.71 21.39
N LYS A 186 -13.28 0.53 21.33
CA LYS A 186 -13.14 1.53 22.39
C LYS A 186 -14.50 2.11 22.75
N GLY A 187 -14.66 2.53 24.00
CA GLY A 187 -15.89 3.16 24.48
C GLY A 187 -16.46 2.53 25.74
N ALA A 188 -17.55 3.11 26.24
CA ALA A 188 -18.15 2.72 27.52
C ALA A 188 -18.68 1.27 27.53
N ASN A 189 -19.12 0.76 26.37
CA ASN A 189 -19.64 -0.61 26.23
C ASN A 189 -18.68 -1.55 25.52
N ALA A 190 -17.39 -1.21 25.38
CA ALA A 190 -16.43 -2.01 24.59
C ALA A 190 -16.37 -3.48 25.02
N THR A 191 -16.49 -3.77 26.32
CA THR A 191 -16.46 -5.13 26.89
C THR A 191 -17.65 -6.00 26.49
N ARG A 192 -18.73 -5.42 25.93
CA ARG A 192 -19.90 -6.16 25.45
C ARG A 192 -19.74 -6.69 24.03
N TYR A 193 -18.62 -6.38 23.39
CA TYR A 193 -18.36 -6.68 22.00
C TYR A 193 -16.99 -7.33 21.86
N LYS A 194 -16.86 -8.17 20.85
CA LYS A 194 -15.61 -8.83 20.49
C LYS A 194 -15.38 -8.64 19.00
N ALA A 195 -14.18 -8.19 18.64
CA ALA A 195 -13.72 -8.16 17.26
C ALA A 195 -12.65 -9.24 17.06
N THR A 196 -12.78 -10.01 16.00
CA THR A 196 -11.78 -10.98 15.55
C THR A 196 -11.39 -10.65 14.13
N VAL A 197 -10.09 -10.66 13.83
CA VAL A 197 -9.56 -10.43 12.49
C VAL A 197 -8.96 -11.73 11.97
N THR A 198 -9.33 -12.11 10.75
CA THR A 198 -8.77 -13.25 10.01
C THR A 198 -8.38 -12.81 8.60
N GLY A 199 -7.71 -13.68 7.83
CA GLY A 199 -7.36 -13.37 6.43
C GLY A 199 -6.32 -12.26 6.29
N THR A 200 -5.45 -12.07 7.28
CA THR A 200 -4.42 -11.04 7.26
C THR A 200 -3.20 -11.41 6.42
N GLU A 201 -3.11 -12.65 5.95
CA GLU A 201 -2.02 -13.09 5.07
C GLU A 201 -2.07 -12.36 3.73
N THR A 202 -0.89 -12.22 3.11
CA THR A 202 -0.77 -11.61 1.79
C THR A 202 -0.65 -12.63 0.69
N ARG A 203 -1.20 -12.34 -0.49
CA ARG A 203 -0.97 -13.12 -1.71
C ARG A 203 -0.49 -12.23 -2.85
N CYS A 204 0.38 -12.77 -3.70
CA CYS A 204 0.69 -12.14 -4.99
C CYS A 204 -0.37 -12.55 -6.00
N VAL A 205 -1.03 -11.57 -6.63
CA VAL A 205 -2.02 -11.81 -7.67
C VAL A 205 -1.38 -11.48 -9.01
N CYS A 206 -1.20 -12.50 -9.84
CA CYS A 206 -0.57 -12.38 -11.17
C CYS A 206 -1.59 -12.44 -12.32
N GLU A 207 -2.89 -12.54 -12.00
CA GLU A 207 -3.95 -12.96 -12.94
C GLU A 207 -4.65 -11.80 -13.66
N SER A 208 -4.22 -10.54 -13.51
CA SER A 208 -4.78 -9.45 -14.30
C SER A 208 -3.80 -8.83 -15.29
N ASP A 209 -4.39 -8.21 -16.30
CA ASP A 209 -3.80 -7.27 -17.26
C ASP A 209 -3.04 -6.11 -16.60
N ARG A 210 -3.14 -5.95 -15.28
CA ARG A 210 -2.50 -4.90 -14.48
C ARG A 210 -1.12 -5.26 -13.93
N GLY A 211 -0.62 -6.48 -14.15
CA GLY A 211 0.67 -6.96 -13.65
C GLY A 211 0.58 -7.59 -12.25
N PRO A 212 1.69 -8.05 -11.63
CA PRO A 212 1.65 -8.64 -10.30
C PRO A 212 1.46 -7.57 -9.21
N TRP A 213 0.45 -7.73 -8.34
CA TRP A 213 0.31 -6.92 -7.10
C TRP A 213 0.20 -7.80 -5.86
N LEU A 214 0.53 -7.22 -4.71
CA LEU A 214 0.35 -7.83 -3.40
C LEU A 214 -1.04 -7.47 -2.86
N GLU A 215 -1.76 -8.44 -2.35
CA GLU A 215 -3.11 -8.28 -1.83
C GLU A 215 -3.23 -8.85 -0.42
N MET A 216 -4.01 -8.19 0.43
CA MET A 216 -4.43 -8.64 1.75
C MET A 216 -5.96 -8.47 1.87
N THR A 217 -6.69 -9.55 2.12
CA THR A 217 -8.17 -9.53 2.15
C THR A 217 -8.72 -9.92 3.52
N PRO A 218 -8.51 -9.10 4.57
CA PRO A 218 -8.88 -9.49 5.92
C PRO A 218 -10.40 -9.43 6.13
N THR A 219 -10.89 -10.32 7.00
CA THR A 219 -12.27 -10.30 7.48
C THR A 219 -12.28 -9.91 8.95
N VAL A 220 -13.03 -8.85 9.28
CA VAL A 220 -13.29 -8.42 10.66
C VAL A 220 -14.68 -8.90 11.07
N LYS A 221 -14.72 -9.87 11.98
CA LYS A 221 -15.97 -10.33 12.60
C LYS A 221 -16.18 -9.56 13.90
N LEU A 222 -17.29 -8.82 13.98
CA LEU A 222 -17.74 -8.16 15.20
C LEU A 222 -18.96 -8.89 15.76
N GLU A 223 -18.84 -9.38 16.99
CA GLU A 223 -19.91 -10.10 17.68
C GLU A 223 -20.15 -9.55 19.09
N LYS A 224 -21.30 -9.91 19.66
CA LYS A 224 -21.56 -9.66 21.08
C LYS A 224 -20.69 -10.62 21.91
N ALA A 225 -20.00 -10.09 22.93
CA ALA A 225 -19.14 -10.86 23.83
C ALA A 225 -19.95 -11.71 24.83
#